data_AF-A0AA36CN19-F1
#
_entry.id   AF-A0AA36CN19-F1
#
_cell.length_a   1.000
_cell.length_b   1.000
_cell.length_c   1.000
_cell.angle_alpha   90.00
_cell.angle_beta   90.00
_cell.angle_gamma   90.00
#
_symmetry.space_group_name_H-M   'P 1'
#
loop_
_entity.id
_entity.type
_entity.pdbx_description
1 polymer ?
#
loop_
_entity_poly.entity_id
_entity_poly.type
_entity_poly.pdbx_seq_one_letter_code
_entity_poly.pdbx_strand_id
1 'polypeptide(L)'
;MDRHNCHLGAARHRRVPSTPPQMAQSAEKKTPKPDPPKPKRPKKRKQPSSGQIAEEFIISTLEKGIEGLRREFNRNPRIYDTAKCTVSCRNPTLNRYKDIGCHDYNRVHVVGANPDEYIHANYVGIEENPKCFICTQGPMETTCADFWMMVIQQKAWVCVVLSGRAAV
;
A
#
# COMPACT_ATOMS: atom_id res chain seq x y z
N MET A 1 -76.65 11.01 -46.45
CA MET A 1 -75.68 11.70 -47.31
C MET A 1 -74.52 10.74 -47.48
N ASP A 2 -74.75 9.72 -48.30
CA ASP A 2 -74.17 9.52 -49.63
C ASP A 2 -72.76 8.94 -49.54
N ARG A 3 -72.28 7.97 -50.30
CA ARG A 3 -72.70 6.97 -51.30
C ARG A 3 -71.34 6.25 -51.56
N HIS A 4 -71.20 4.95 -51.78
CA HIS A 4 -71.39 4.28 -53.07
C HIS A 4 -70.70 2.89 -52.99
N ASN A 5 -71.40 1.87 -53.51
CA ASN A 5 -70.95 0.78 -54.40
C ASN A 5 -69.75 -0.12 -54.06
N CYS A 6 -69.70 -1.41 -54.41
CA CYS A 6 -70.65 -2.34 -55.04
C CYS A 6 -70.05 -3.76 -54.95
N HIS A 7 -70.93 -4.77 -54.79
CA HIS A 7 -71.04 -6.08 -55.50
C HIS A 7 -69.76 -6.83 -55.97
N LEU A 8 -69.61 -8.15 -55.97
CA LEU A 8 -70.39 -9.41 -55.98
C LEU A 8 -69.32 -10.50 -55.68
N GLY A 9 -69.52 -11.67 -55.04
CA GLY A 9 -70.49 -12.73 -55.28
C GLY A 9 -69.75 -14.06 -55.56
N ALA A 10 -70.09 -15.12 -54.81
CA ALA A 10 -69.95 -16.57 -55.13
C ALA A 10 -68.55 -17.18 -55.39
N ALA A 11 -68.24 -18.47 -55.24
CA ALA A 11 -68.78 -19.64 -54.54
C ALA A 11 -67.76 -20.81 -54.69
N ARG A 12 -67.77 -21.72 -53.71
CA ARG A 12 -67.57 -23.19 -53.79
C ARG A 12 -66.23 -23.84 -54.24
N HIS A 13 -65.79 -24.69 -53.29
CA HIS A 13 -65.31 -26.08 -53.39
C HIS A 13 -63.90 -26.46 -53.88
N ARG A 14 -63.17 -27.02 -52.90
CA ARG A 14 -62.08 -28.02 -52.87
C ARG A 14 -61.60 -28.60 -54.22
N ARG A 15 -60.28 -28.67 -54.34
CA ARG A 15 -59.57 -29.83 -54.92
C ARG A 15 -58.19 -29.99 -54.26
N VAL A 16 -57.86 -31.23 -53.89
CA VAL A 16 -56.56 -31.68 -53.36
C VAL A 16 -55.76 -32.26 -54.53
N PRO A 17 -54.44 -32.05 -54.64
CA PRO A 17 -53.61 -32.83 -55.55
C PRO A 17 -52.65 -33.80 -54.83
N SER A 18 -52.31 -34.83 -55.59
CA SER A 18 -51.57 -36.08 -55.36
C SER A 18 -50.03 -35.96 -55.27
N THR A 19 -49.40 -36.89 -54.55
CA THR A 19 -47.94 -37.14 -54.41
C THR A 19 -47.33 -37.96 -55.56
N PRO A 20 -46.00 -37.92 -55.81
CA PRO A 20 -45.12 -39.08 -55.47
C PRO A 20 -43.64 -38.68 -55.12
N PRO A 21 -42.60 -39.56 -55.11
CA PRO A 21 -41.83 -39.96 -53.91
C PRO A 21 -40.34 -39.50 -53.91
N GLN A 22 -39.67 -39.44 -52.75
CA GLN A 22 -38.19 -39.40 -52.72
C GLN A 22 -37.57 -40.31 -51.65
N MET A 23 -36.48 -40.96 -52.08
CA MET A 23 -35.74 -42.06 -51.45
C MET A 23 -34.86 -41.62 -50.28
N ALA A 24 -34.58 -42.59 -49.41
CA ALA A 24 -33.77 -42.51 -48.21
C ALA A 24 -32.29 -42.18 -48.46
N GLN A 25 -31.68 -41.40 -47.56
CA GLN A 25 -30.24 -41.48 -47.25
C GLN A 25 -30.04 -41.38 -45.73
N SER A 26 -29.41 -42.42 -45.19
CA SER A 26 -29.03 -42.62 -43.80
C SER A 26 -27.90 -41.67 -43.38
N ALA A 27 -28.11 -40.90 -42.31
CA ALA A 27 -27.10 -40.03 -41.73
C ALA A 27 -26.23 -40.81 -40.71
N GLU A 28 -24.93 -40.91 -40.97
CA GLU A 28 -23.91 -41.38 -40.03
C GLU A 28 -23.75 -40.41 -38.84
N LYS A 29 -23.81 -40.97 -37.62
CA LYS A 29 -23.64 -40.23 -36.36
C LYS A 29 -22.14 -40.12 -36.03
N LYS A 30 -21.50 -38.98 -36.35
CA LYS A 30 -20.12 -38.69 -35.91
C LYS A 30 -20.10 -38.37 -34.40
N THR A 31 -19.35 -39.15 -33.63
CA THR A 31 -19.05 -38.89 -32.21
C THR A 31 -18.09 -37.70 -32.06
N PRO A 32 -18.26 -36.83 -31.04
CA PRO A 32 -17.35 -35.70 -30.83
C PRO A 32 -16.00 -36.17 -30.27
N LYS A 33 -14.89 -35.60 -30.76
CA LYS A 33 -13.56 -35.80 -30.16
C LYS A 33 -13.43 -35.01 -28.85
N PRO A 34 -12.69 -35.50 -27.83
CA PRO A 34 -12.47 -34.75 -26.60
C PRO A 34 -11.54 -33.54 -26.86
N ASP A 35 -11.84 -32.41 -26.23
CA ASP A 35 -11.01 -31.21 -26.30
C ASP A 35 -9.62 -31.43 -25.67
N PRO A 36 -8.57 -30.77 -26.20
CA PRO A 36 -7.23 -30.86 -25.62
C PRO A 36 -7.18 -30.21 -24.23
N PRO A 37 -6.32 -30.73 -23.32
CA PRO A 37 -6.22 -30.21 -21.95
C PRO A 37 -5.69 -28.77 -21.94
N LYS A 38 -6.41 -27.88 -21.25
CA LYS A 38 -6.05 -26.46 -21.14
C LYS A 38 -4.65 -26.30 -20.50
N PRO A 39 -3.82 -25.37 -21.01
CA PRO A 39 -2.48 -25.14 -20.46
C PRO A 39 -2.58 -24.65 -19.01
N LYS A 40 -1.81 -25.30 -18.11
CA LYS A 40 -1.73 -24.92 -16.69
C LYS A 40 -1.09 -23.53 -16.59
N ARG A 41 -1.83 -22.54 -16.08
CA ARG A 41 -1.31 -21.20 -15.78
C ARG A 41 -0.09 -21.30 -14.85
N PRO A 42 0.98 -20.52 -15.06
CA PRO A 42 2.13 -20.51 -14.17
C PRO A 42 1.68 -20.15 -12.75
N LYS A 43 2.07 -20.96 -11.77
CA LYS A 43 1.77 -20.71 -10.36
C LYS A 43 2.45 -19.39 -9.96
N LYS A 44 1.66 -18.36 -9.63
CA LYS A 44 2.20 -17.13 -9.03
C LYS A 44 2.98 -17.53 -7.77
N ARG A 45 4.26 -17.19 -7.72
CA ARG A 45 5.13 -17.40 -6.55
C ARG A 45 4.47 -16.67 -5.38
N LYS A 46 4.02 -17.42 -4.37
CA LYS A 46 3.38 -16.83 -3.18
C LYS A 46 4.45 -16.04 -2.42
N GLN A 47 4.12 -14.81 -2.05
CA GLN A 47 4.97 -14.05 -1.13
C GLN A 47 5.04 -14.77 0.22
N PRO A 48 6.19 -14.73 0.91
CA PRO A 48 6.32 -15.34 2.22
C PRO A 48 5.34 -14.72 3.21
N SER A 49 4.80 -15.52 4.12
CA SER A 49 3.97 -15.00 5.21
C SER A 49 4.83 -14.21 6.21
N SER A 50 4.21 -13.36 7.02
CA SER A 50 4.91 -12.65 8.10
C SER A 50 5.63 -13.59 9.06
N GLY A 51 5.04 -14.75 9.36
CA GLY A 51 5.68 -15.79 10.17
C GLY A 51 6.93 -16.37 9.53
N GLN A 52 6.91 -16.61 8.22
CA GLN A 52 8.08 -17.11 7.48
C GLN A 52 9.21 -16.08 7.44
N ILE A 53 8.88 -14.80 7.25
CA ILE A 53 9.85 -13.70 7.29
C ILE A 53 10.48 -13.59 8.68
N ALA A 54 9.66 -13.68 9.74
CA ALA A 54 10.15 -13.62 11.11
C ALA A 54 11.06 -14.81 11.45
N GLU A 55 10.69 -16.02 11.03
CA GLU A 55 11.49 -17.24 11.24
C GLU A 55 12.84 -17.15 10.52
N GLU A 56 12.84 -16.73 9.25
CA GLU A 56 14.08 -16.51 8.49
C GLU A 56 14.98 -15.46 9.15
N PHE A 57 14.40 -14.36 9.64
CA PHE A 57 15.14 -13.33 10.37
C PHE A 57 15.75 -13.88 11.67
N ILE A 58 15.00 -14.67 12.44
CA ILE A 58 15.48 -15.28 13.69
C ILE A 58 16.64 -16.24 13.40
N ILE A 59 16.46 -17.15 12.45
CA ILE A 59 17.51 -18.13 12.07
C ILE A 59 18.77 -17.38 11.62
N SER A 60 18.64 -16.42 10.70
CA SER A 60 19.77 -15.65 10.19
C SER A 60 20.48 -14.85 11.30
N THR A 61 19.73 -14.27 12.23
CA THR A 61 20.29 -13.51 13.36
C THR A 61 21.08 -14.43 14.31
N LEU A 62 20.54 -15.62 14.60
CA LEU A 62 21.20 -16.61 15.44
C LEU A 62 22.49 -17.15 14.80
N GLU A 63 22.46 -17.46 13.50
CA GLU A 63 23.62 -17.94 12.75
C GLU A 63 24.74 -16.89 12.66
N LYS A 64 24.41 -15.61 12.48
CA LYS A 64 25.40 -14.52 12.47
C LYS A 64 26.14 -14.39 13.81
N GLY A 65 25.46 -14.66 14.92
CA GLY A 65 25.96 -14.42 16.26
C GLY A 65 26.32 -12.96 16.52
N ILE A 66 26.82 -12.67 17.72
CA ILE A 66 27.12 -11.30 18.17
C ILE A 66 28.13 -10.60 17.25
N GLU A 67 29.18 -11.32 16.85
CA GLU A 67 30.25 -10.74 16.02
C GLU A 67 29.80 -10.46 14.58
N GLY A 68 28.95 -11.31 14.01
CA GLY A 68 28.32 -11.07 12.71
C GLY A 68 27.42 -9.84 12.75
N LEU A 69 26.58 -9.72 13.78
CA LEU A 69 25.71 -8.56 13.98
C LEU A 69 26.50 -7.27 14.18
N ARG A 70 27.57 -7.30 14.99
CA ARG A 70 28.47 -6.16 15.17
C ARG A 70 29.10 -5.73 13.83
N ARG A 71 29.56 -6.69 13.04
CA ARG A 71 30.16 -6.41 11.73
C ARG A 71 29.15 -5.79 10.77
N GLU A 72 27.94 -6.34 10.70
CA GLU A 72 26.85 -5.79 9.89
C GLU A 72 26.51 -4.36 10.29
N PHE A 73 26.37 -4.13 11.59
CA PHE A 73 26.11 -2.81 12.15
C PHE A 73 27.22 -1.80 11.83
N ASN A 74 28.48 -2.21 11.95
CA ASN A 74 29.64 -1.36 11.65
C ASN A 74 29.84 -1.08 10.15
N ARG A 75 29.30 -1.94 9.27
CA ARG A 75 29.29 -1.70 7.82
C ARG A 75 28.31 -0.61 7.41
N ASN A 76 27.28 -0.35 8.23
CA ASN A 76 26.35 0.73 7.94
C ASN A 76 27.09 2.07 8.10
N PRO A 77 27.30 2.82 7.01
CA PRO A 77 27.94 4.12 7.11
C PRO A 77 27.04 5.01 7.96
N ARG A 78 27.43 5.23 9.22
CA ARG A 78 26.81 6.24 10.09
C ARG A 78 27.18 7.65 9.64
N ILE A 79 27.05 7.92 8.35
CA ILE A 79 27.32 9.23 7.79
C ILE A 79 26.11 10.07 8.12
N TYR A 80 26.19 10.70 9.27
CA TYR A 80 25.37 11.84 9.60
C TYR A 80 25.78 12.98 8.67
N ASP A 81 24.97 13.20 7.64
CA ASP A 81 25.20 14.24 6.64
C ASP A 81 24.65 15.57 7.14
N THR A 82 25.53 16.41 7.67
CA THR A 82 25.19 17.76 8.14
C THR A 82 24.60 18.63 7.02
N ALA A 83 24.91 18.35 5.75
CA ALA A 83 24.35 19.11 4.63
C ALA A 83 22.84 18.87 4.47
N LYS A 84 22.30 17.80 5.08
CA LYS A 84 20.86 17.49 5.10
C LYS A 84 20.15 17.99 6.36
N CYS A 85 20.83 18.75 7.21
CA CYS A 85 20.29 19.22 8.49
C CYS A 85 20.45 20.75 8.62
N THR A 86 20.25 21.48 7.53
CA THR A 86 20.53 22.92 7.44
C THR A 86 19.69 23.73 8.42
N VAL A 87 18.41 23.41 8.57
CA VAL A 87 17.51 24.14 9.49
C VAL A 87 17.92 23.87 10.93
N SER A 88 18.28 22.63 11.25
CA SER A 88 18.80 22.25 12.57
C SER A 88 20.10 23.00 12.89
N CYS A 89 21.01 23.13 11.92
CA CYS A 89 22.27 23.86 12.06
C CYS A 89 22.07 25.37 12.30
N ARG A 90 21.01 25.97 11.75
CA ARG A 90 20.66 27.38 12.01
C ARG A 90 19.98 27.61 13.37
N ASN A 91 19.44 26.55 13.98
CA ASN A 91 18.72 26.60 15.25
C ASN A 91 19.40 25.79 16.37
N PRO A 92 20.71 25.99 16.64
CA PRO A 92 21.47 25.13 17.56
C PRO A 92 20.96 25.19 19.00
N THR A 93 20.30 26.28 19.41
CA THR A 93 19.72 26.45 20.76
C THR A 93 18.44 25.65 20.97
N LEU A 94 17.82 25.16 19.89
CA LEU A 94 16.63 24.31 19.92
C LEU A 94 17.00 22.81 19.87
N ASN A 95 18.30 22.50 19.73
CA ASN A 95 18.84 21.14 19.71
C ASN A 95 19.43 20.78 21.08
N ARG A 96 19.09 19.59 21.60
CA ARG A 96 19.69 19.08 22.84
C ARG A 96 21.17 18.71 22.67
N TYR A 97 21.52 18.15 21.51
CA TYR A 97 22.87 17.69 21.19
C TYR A 97 23.33 18.32 19.87
N LYS A 98 24.57 18.82 19.84
CA LYS A 98 25.11 19.53 18.67
C LYS A 98 25.52 18.58 17.54
N ASP A 99 25.84 17.35 17.90
CA ASP A 99 26.29 16.27 17.03
C ASP A 99 25.14 15.43 16.46
N ILE A 100 23.91 15.65 16.94
CA ILE A 100 22.70 15.00 16.45
C ILE A 100 21.79 16.05 15.82
N GLY A 101 21.71 16.12 14.49
CA GLY A 101 20.76 17.01 13.83
C GLY A 101 19.50 16.34 13.32
N CYS A 102 18.59 17.21 12.95
CA CYS A 102 17.28 16.88 12.42
C CYS A 102 17.32 17.02 10.90
N HIS A 103 16.95 15.96 10.19
CA HIS A 103 16.97 15.95 8.73
C HIS A 103 15.90 16.88 8.15
N ASP A 104 16.27 17.70 7.16
CA ASP A 104 15.38 18.68 6.55
C ASP A 104 14.24 18.01 5.77
N TYR A 105 14.50 16.88 5.10
CA TYR A 105 13.56 16.26 4.15
C TYR A 105 12.31 15.65 4.81
N ASN A 106 12.39 15.28 6.08
CA ASN A 106 11.29 14.65 6.82
C ASN A 106 11.08 15.29 8.20
N ARG A 107 11.53 16.53 8.43
CA ARG A 107 11.28 17.22 9.70
C ARG A 107 9.78 17.50 9.90
N VAL A 108 9.39 17.60 11.16
CA VAL A 108 8.07 18.12 11.53
C VAL A 108 8.12 19.65 11.48
N HIS A 109 7.12 20.26 10.85
CA HIS A 109 6.94 21.70 10.84
C HIS A 109 5.90 22.05 11.90
N VAL A 110 6.25 22.97 12.80
CA VAL A 110 5.35 23.45 13.85
C VAL A 110 5.04 24.91 13.58
N VAL A 111 3.86 25.16 13.02
CA VAL A 111 3.43 26.50 12.63
C VAL A 111 3.31 27.36 13.88
N GLY A 112 3.99 28.51 13.89
CA GLY A 112 3.94 29.46 15.01
C GLY A 112 4.87 29.17 16.18
N ALA A 113 5.71 28.12 16.13
CA ALA A 113 6.69 27.83 17.18
C ALA A 113 7.85 28.84 17.21
N ASN A 114 8.46 29.09 16.06
CA ASN A 114 9.57 30.02 15.88
C ASN A 114 9.64 30.45 14.40
N PRO A 115 10.46 31.44 14.02
CA PRO A 115 10.53 31.93 12.65
C PRO A 115 10.85 30.86 11.59
N ASP A 116 11.49 29.76 12.01
CA ASP A 116 11.87 28.65 11.14
C ASP A 116 10.90 27.45 11.20
N GLU A 117 9.82 27.57 11.99
CA GLU A 117 8.87 26.49 12.29
C GLU A 117 9.57 25.20 12.73
N TYR A 118 10.67 25.36 13.45
CA TYR A 118 11.62 24.30 13.73
C TYR A 118 11.38 23.66 15.10
N ILE A 119 11.26 22.34 15.11
CA ILE A 119 11.45 21.51 16.29
C ILE A 119 12.35 20.35 15.89
N HIS A 120 13.19 19.86 16.79
CA HIS A 120 14.04 18.69 16.52
C HIS A 120 13.21 17.41 16.54
N ALA A 121 12.48 17.17 15.45
CA ALA A 121 11.60 16.02 15.27
C ALA A 121 11.52 15.64 13.79
N ASN A 122 11.54 14.34 13.50
CA ASN A 122 11.41 13.79 12.15
C ASN A 122 10.27 12.77 12.09
N TYR A 123 9.57 12.72 10.96
CA TYR A 123 8.68 11.61 10.64
C TYR A 123 9.48 10.36 10.33
N VAL A 124 9.08 9.26 10.97
CA VAL A 124 9.62 7.91 10.73
C VAL A 124 8.44 7.02 10.37
N GLY A 125 8.60 6.25 9.30
CA GLY A 125 7.51 5.43 8.77
C GLY A 125 7.98 4.09 8.26
N ILE A 126 6.98 3.30 7.89
CA ILE A 126 7.12 2.06 7.13
C ILE A 126 6.63 2.34 5.70
N GLU A 127 6.89 1.43 4.74
CA GLU A 127 6.56 1.64 3.33
C GLU A 127 5.09 2.03 3.11
N GLU A 128 4.18 1.41 3.85
CA GLU A 128 2.74 1.65 3.75
C GLU A 128 2.28 2.94 4.46
N ASN A 129 3.08 3.43 5.41
CA ASN A 129 2.80 4.64 6.17
C ASN A 129 4.08 5.42 6.50
N PRO A 130 4.53 6.32 5.60
CA PRO A 130 5.79 7.05 5.76
C PRO A 130 5.79 8.05 6.93
N LYS A 131 4.62 8.38 7.49
CA LYS A 131 4.45 9.27 8.66
C LYS A 131 3.80 8.55 9.83
N CYS A 132 4.20 7.31 10.08
CA CYS A 132 3.64 6.49 11.14
C CYS A 132 3.99 7.02 12.54
N PHE A 133 5.23 7.46 12.72
CA PHE A 133 5.78 7.92 13.98
C PHE A 133 6.44 9.29 13.84
N ILE A 134 6.51 10.00 14.95
CA ILE A 134 7.38 11.16 15.11
C ILE A 134 8.45 10.77 16.12
N CYS A 135 9.71 10.77 15.69
CA CYS A 135 10.85 10.64 16.58
C CYS A 135 11.39 12.04 16.87
N THR A 136 11.47 12.40 18.14
CA THR A 136 11.94 13.71 18.59
C THR A 136 12.86 13.57 19.81
N GLN A 137 13.71 14.56 20.04
CA GLN A 137 14.45 14.68 21.28
C GLN A 137 13.50 14.83 22.48
N GLY A 138 13.98 14.49 23.69
CA GLY A 138 13.26 14.88 24.90
C GLY A 138 13.17 16.41 24.99
N PRO A 139 11.99 17.00 25.23
CA PRO A 139 11.82 18.45 25.22
C PRO A 139 12.74 19.11 26.26
N MET A 140 13.33 20.24 25.89
CA MET A 140 14.09 21.10 26.79
C MET A 140 13.14 22.11 27.42
N GLU A 141 13.58 22.81 28.46
CA GLU A 141 12.81 23.90 29.07
C GLU A 141 12.41 24.94 28.01
N THR A 142 13.32 25.26 27.09
CA THR A 142 13.10 26.22 26.01
C THR A 142 12.21 25.73 24.88
N THR A 143 12.00 24.41 24.74
CA THR A 143 11.24 23.81 23.61
C THR A 143 9.98 23.09 24.08
N CYS A 144 9.58 23.24 25.34
CA CYS A 144 8.44 22.54 25.91
C CYS A 144 7.12 23.00 25.26
N ALA A 145 6.96 24.31 25.03
CA ALA A 145 5.79 24.85 24.34
C ALA A 145 5.70 24.33 22.90
N ASP A 146 6.81 24.36 22.17
CA ASP A 146 6.91 23.86 20.78
C ASP A 146 6.55 22.37 20.69
N PHE A 147 6.98 21.58 21.66
CA PHE A 147 6.63 20.16 21.75
C PHE A 147 5.12 19.95 21.88
N TRP A 148 4.45 20.70 22.76
CA TRP A 148 3.00 20.57 22.91
C TRP A 148 2.23 21.11 21.70
N MET A 149 2.71 22.19 21.08
CA MET A 149 2.16 22.66 19.80
C MET A 149 2.30 21.59 18.71
N MET A 150 3.43 20.90 18.63
CA MET A 150 3.63 19.77 17.74
C MET A 150 2.60 18.67 18.00
N VAL A 151 2.42 18.24 19.26
CA VAL A 151 1.45 17.20 19.64
C VAL A 151 0.04 17.56 19.17
N ILE A 152 -0.39 18.81 19.40
CA ILE A 152 -1.71 19.30 19.01
C ILE A 152 -1.85 19.34 17.48
N GLN A 153 -0.90 19.97 16.77
CA GLN A 153 -0.95 20.13 15.32
C GLN A 153 -0.92 18.78 14.59
N GLN A 154 -0.14 17.82 15.11
CA GLN A 154 -0.02 16.48 14.55
C GLN A 154 -1.11 15.52 15.04
N LYS A 155 -2.01 15.99 15.91
CA LYS A 155 -3.10 15.18 16.51
C LYS A 155 -2.56 13.88 17.12
N ALA A 156 -1.41 13.95 17.77
CA ALA A 156 -0.79 12.79 18.39
C ALA A 156 -1.55 12.41 19.66
N TRP A 157 -2.06 11.18 19.70
CA TRP A 157 -2.85 10.67 20.84
C TRP A 157 -1.99 10.01 21.92
N VAL A 158 -0.82 9.50 21.54
CA VAL A 158 0.06 8.73 22.41
C VAL A 158 1.47 9.29 22.32
N CYS A 159 2.06 9.58 23.48
CA CYS A 159 3.47 9.92 23.61
C CYS A 159 4.18 8.79 24.36
N VAL A 160 5.15 8.16 23.71
CA VAL A 160 6.00 7.13 24.35
C VAL A 160 7.34 7.78 24.72
N VAL A 161 7.71 7.73 26.00
CA VAL A 161 8.96 8.29 26.50
C VAL A 161 9.91 7.16 26.89
N LEU A 162 11.08 7.12 26.25
CA LEU A 162 12.15 6.20 26.59
C LEU A 162 13.16 6.95 27.46
N SER A 163 13.21 6.65 28.76
CA SER A 163 14.12 7.29 29.70
C SER A 163 14.80 6.28 30.61
N GLY A 164 16.05 6.55 30.97
CA GLY A 164 16.88 5.66 31.78
C GLY A 164 16.70 5.80 33.29
N ARG A 165 15.62 6.45 33.78
CA ARG A 165 15.38 6.44 35.23
C ARG A 165 14.87 5.07 35.64
N ALA A 166 15.74 4.27 36.26
CA ALA A 166 15.28 3.35 37.29
C ALA A 166 14.57 4.22 38.34
N ALA A 167 13.30 3.93 38.62
CA ALA A 167 12.63 4.51 39.77
C ALA A 167 13.45 4.14 41.01
N VAL A 168 13.99 5.14 41.69
CA VAL A 168 14.58 5.00 43.04
C VAL A 168 13.67 5.75 43.99
#